data_AF-A0A3D2R9R5-F1
#
_entry.id   AF-A0A3D2R9R5-F1
#
_cell.length_a   1.000
_cell.length_b   1.000
_cell.length_c   1.000
_cell.angle_alpha   90.00
_cell.angle_beta   90.00
_cell.angle_gamma   90.00
#
_symmetry.space_group_name_H-M   'P 1'
#
loop_
_entity.id
_entity.type
_entity.pdbx_description
1 polymer ?
#
loop_
_entity_poly.entity_id
_entity_poly.type
_entity_poly.pdbx_seq_one_letter_code
_entity_poly.pdbx_strand_id
1 'polypeptide(L)'
;MKKFKTIFLVTLILNILGALPLFLMPFMPAIKEELVFTQFEGMANNALAIEIWDLFNSVLAFMVGAILVVNFIGIKSKSIEAARTTALVLLVLLIGFTLPDWINLFQGAGHPPLLIMALNLVPLVLLEYGRRNAEL
;
A
#
# COMPACT_ATOMS: atom_id res chain seq x y z
N MET A 1 -11.37 -19.19 11.76
CA MET A 1 -10.95 -19.12 10.33
C MET A 1 -11.78 -18.20 9.43
N LYS A 2 -13.13 -18.23 9.46
CA LYS A 2 -13.96 -17.38 8.56
C LYS A 2 -13.66 -15.88 8.72
N LYS A 3 -13.55 -15.40 9.98
CA LYS A 3 -13.19 -14.00 10.32
C LYS A 3 -11.85 -13.59 9.70
N PHE A 4 -10.79 -14.39 9.86
CA PHE A 4 -9.49 -14.14 9.21
C PHE A 4 -9.59 -14.04 7.69
N LYS A 5 -10.30 -14.98 7.03
CA LYS A 5 -10.46 -14.93 5.57
C LYS A 5 -11.16 -13.67 5.10
N THR A 6 -12.19 -13.23 5.83
CA THR A 6 -12.88 -11.97 5.56
C THR A 6 -11.92 -10.78 5.72
N ILE A 7 -11.14 -10.74 6.80
CA ILE A 7 -10.16 -9.67 7.03
C ILE A 7 -9.13 -9.62 5.90
N PHE A 8 -8.51 -10.75 5.56
CA PHE A 8 -7.55 -10.79 4.44
C PHE A 8 -8.20 -10.37 3.13
N LEU A 9 -9.40 -10.87 2.80
CA LEU A 9 -10.10 -10.47 1.57
C LEU A 9 -10.38 -8.97 1.51
N VAL A 10 -10.88 -8.38 2.60
CA VAL A 10 -11.14 -6.94 2.68
C VAL A 10 -9.83 -6.16 2.54
N THR A 11 -8.78 -6.56 3.26
CA THR A 11 -7.46 -5.91 3.16
C THR A 11 -6.87 -6.04 1.76
N LEU A 12 -7.08 -7.16 1.06
CA LEU A 12 -6.62 -7.35 -0.31
C LEU A 12 -7.32 -6.37 -1.25
N ILE A 13 -8.65 -6.24 -1.15
CA ILE A 13 -9.43 -5.29 -1.96
C ILE A 13 -8.94 -3.86 -1.71
N LEU A 14 -8.78 -3.47 -0.44
CA LEU A 14 -8.32 -2.14 -0.06
C LEU A 14 -6.89 -1.87 -0.56
N ASN A 15 -5.99 -2.84 -0.43
CA ASN A 15 -4.61 -2.71 -0.92
C ASN A 15 -4.57 -2.59 -2.45
N ILE A 16 -5.41 -3.34 -3.19
CA ILE A 16 -5.52 -3.21 -4.64
C ILE A 16 -6.02 -1.81 -5.01
N LEU A 17 -7.06 -1.31 -4.33
CA LEU A 17 -7.61 0.03 -4.59
C LEU A 17 -6.59 1.13 -4.28
N GLY A 18 -5.91 1.06 -3.14
CA GLY A 18 -4.90 2.04 -2.74
C GLY A 18 -3.65 2.02 -3.62
N ALA A 19 -3.29 0.85 -4.16
CA ALA A 19 -2.14 0.69 -5.05
C ALA A 19 -2.43 0.95 -6.53
N LEU A 20 -3.71 1.01 -6.92
CA LEU A 20 -4.11 1.12 -8.31
C LEU A 20 -3.38 2.27 -9.06
N PRO A 21 -3.22 3.47 -8.46
CA PRO A 21 -2.50 4.55 -9.15
C PRO A 21 -1.04 4.21 -9.49
N LEU A 22 -0.33 3.44 -8.65
CA LEU A 22 1.06 3.03 -8.93
C LEU A 22 1.17 2.21 -10.22
N PHE A 23 0.19 1.33 -10.46
CA PHE A 23 0.15 0.50 -11.66
C PHE A 23 -0.34 1.27 -12.89
N LEU A 24 -1.18 2.30 -12.72
CA LEU A 24 -1.71 3.09 -13.82
C LEU A 24 -0.81 4.25 -14.25
N MET A 25 0.00 4.81 -13.35
CA MET A 25 0.87 5.96 -13.62
C MET A 25 1.75 5.82 -14.87
N PRO A 26 2.37 4.66 -15.17
CA PRO A 26 3.17 4.49 -16.40
C PRO A 26 2.35 4.60 -17.70
N PHE A 27 1.04 4.37 -17.63
CA PHE A 27 0.15 4.34 -18.80
C PHE A 27 -0.76 5.57 -18.89
N MET A 28 -0.88 6.33 -17.79
CA MET A 28 -1.80 7.46 -17.67
C MET A 28 -1.07 8.70 -17.15
N PRO A 29 -0.57 9.58 -18.04
CA PRO A 29 0.18 10.77 -17.67
C PRO A 29 -0.55 11.68 -16.68
N ALA A 30 -1.88 11.79 -16.78
CA ALA A 30 -2.69 12.60 -15.89
C ALA A 30 -2.61 12.15 -14.41
N ILE A 31 -2.47 10.84 -14.16
CA ILE A 31 -2.32 10.33 -12.80
C ILE A 31 -0.93 10.69 -12.25
N LYS A 32 0.10 10.58 -13.10
CA LYS A 32 1.47 10.95 -12.72
C LYS A 32 1.60 12.45 -12.43
N GLU A 33 0.95 13.29 -13.23
CA GLU A 33 0.88 14.73 -12.99
C GLU A 33 0.32 15.02 -11.60
N GLU A 34 -0.90 14.54 -11.34
CA GLU A 34 -1.64 14.84 -10.10
C GLU A 34 -0.96 14.29 -8.85
N LEU A 35 -0.40 13.08 -8.91
CA LEU A 35 0.11 12.38 -7.73
C LEU A 35 1.60 12.62 -7.46
N VAL A 36 2.35 13.11 -8.43
CA VAL A 36 3.81 13.20 -8.35
C VAL A 36 4.27 14.60 -8.73
N PHE A 37 4.00 15.07 -9.95
CA PHE A 37 4.60 16.31 -10.42
C PHE A 37 4.10 17.55 -9.69
N THR A 38 2.82 17.58 -9.30
CA THR A 38 2.28 18.66 -8.45
C THR A 38 2.92 18.72 -7.05
N GLN A 39 3.54 17.61 -6.60
CA GLN A 39 4.18 17.50 -5.30
C GLN A 39 5.65 17.93 -5.32
N PHE A 40 6.27 18.03 -6.50
CA PHE A 40 7.70 18.32 -6.66
C PHE A 40 7.92 19.38 -7.75
N GLU A 41 8.11 20.63 -7.31
CA GLU A 41 8.33 21.76 -8.21
C GLU A 41 9.50 21.50 -9.19
N GLY A 42 9.27 21.75 -10.48
CA GLY A 42 10.28 21.59 -11.53
C GLY A 42 10.50 20.14 -12.00
N MET A 43 9.91 19.13 -11.36
CA MET A 43 10.08 17.72 -11.74
C MET A 43 9.58 17.42 -13.15
N ALA A 44 8.40 17.94 -13.51
CA ALA A 44 7.80 17.75 -14.83
C ALA A 44 8.66 18.27 -16.00
N ASN A 45 9.58 19.20 -15.72
CA ASN A 45 10.46 19.81 -16.72
C ASN A 45 11.89 19.22 -16.69
N ASN A 46 12.14 18.20 -15.87
CA ASN A 46 13.46 17.60 -15.69
C ASN A 46 13.44 16.13 -16.12
N ALA A 47 13.99 15.84 -17.30
CA ALA A 47 14.01 14.49 -17.87
C ALA A 47 14.67 13.44 -16.96
N LEU A 48 15.76 13.80 -16.27
CA LEU A 48 16.45 12.88 -15.36
C LEU A 48 15.59 12.57 -14.12
N ALA A 49 14.89 13.57 -13.57
CA ALA A 49 13.99 13.36 -12.44
C ALA A 49 12.82 12.45 -12.81
N ILE A 50 12.30 12.59 -14.03
CA ILE A 50 11.24 11.72 -14.59
C ILE A 50 11.74 10.29 -14.71
N GLU A 51 12.94 10.07 -15.25
CA GLU A 51 13.52 8.73 -15.43
C GLU A 51 13.80 8.03 -14.08
N ILE A 52 14.36 8.76 -13.11
CA ILE A 52 14.58 8.27 -11.74
C ILE A 52 13.24 7.89 -11.10
N TRP A 53 12.21 8.72 -11.27
CA TRP A 53 10.88 8.42 -10.76
C TRP A 53 10.28 7.18 -11.41
N ASP A 54 10.40 7.01 -12.72
CA ASP A 54 9.83 5.85 -13.42
C ASP A 54 10.49 4.55 -12.95
N LEU A 55 11.81 4.57 -12.73
CA LEU A 55 12.51 3.46 -12.10
C LEU A 55 11.98 3.21 -10.68
N PHE A 56 11.86 4.26 -9.86
CA PHE A 56 11.36 4.14 -8.49
C PHE A 56 9.92 3.60 -8.42
N ASN A 57 9.02 4.12 -9.26
CA ASN A 57 7.64 3.65 -9.38
C ASN A 57 7.58 2.17 -9.75
N SER A 58 8.46 1.71 -10.65
CA SER A 58 8.53 0.29 -11.01
C SER A 58 8.88 -0.59 -9.80
N VAL A 59 9.87 -0.18 -8.99
CA VAL A 59 10.26 -0.91 -7.77
C VAL A 59 9.11 -0.93 -6.77
N LEU A 60 8.44 0.21 -6.54
CA LEU A 60 7.27 0.28 -5.67
C LEU A 60 6.13 -0.63 -6.14
N ALA A 61 5.84 -0.66 -7.44
CA ALA A 61 4.81 -1.52 -8.01
C ALA A 61 5.10 -3.01 -7.76
N PHE A 62 6.36 -3.44 -7.92
CA PHE A 62 6.76 -4.83 -7.60
C PHE A 62 6.71 -5.14 -6.11
N MET A 63 7.12 -4.21 -5.24
CA MET A 63 7.01 -4.37 -3.78
C MET A 63 5.55 -4.53 -3.35
N VAL A 64 4.66 -3.70 -3.89
CA VAL A 64 3.23 -3.83 -3.63
C VAL A 64 2.68 -5.14 -4.19
N GLY A 65 3.12 -5.56 -5.38
CA GLY A 65 2.79 -6.88 -5.91
C GLY A 65 3.12 -8.01 -4.93
N ALA A 66 4.30 -7.97 -4.30
CA ALA A 66 4.69 -8.92 -3.27
C ALA A 66 3.79 -8.85 -2.02
N ILE A 67 3.42 -7.65 -1.56
CA ILE A 67 2.46 -7.45 -0.47
C ILE A 67 1.11 -8.08 -0.80
N LEU A 68 0.60 -7.92 -2.02
CA LEU A 68 -0.66 -8.52 -2.46
C LEU A 68 -0.59 -10.06 -2.46
N VAL A 69 0.55 -10.64 -2.84
CA VAL A 69 0.78 -12.09 -2.77
C VAL A 69 0.76 -12.58 -1.32
N VAL A 70 1.45 -11.90 -0.40
CA VAL A 70 1.42 -12.23 1.03
C VAL A 70 -0.01 -12.17 1.58
N ASN A 71 -0.78 -11.15 1.16
CA ASN A 71 -2.17 -11.01 1.54
C ASN A 71 -3.03 -12.18 1.03
N PHE A 72 -2.86 -12.58 -0.24
CA PHE A 72 -3.52 -13.75 -0.80
C PHE A 72 -3.16 -15.06 -0.09
N ILE A 73 -1.90 -15.23 0.33
CA ILE A 73 -1.47 -16.37 1.16
C ILE A 73 -2.28 -16.43 2.45
N GLY A 74 -2.53 -15.27 3.09
CA GLY A 74 -3.36 -15.17 4.30
C GLY A 74 -4.79 -15.68 4.10
N ILE A 75 -5.40 -15.41 2.94
CA ILE A 75 -6.73 -15.95 2.57
C ILE A 75 -6.73 -17.48 2.53
N LYS A 76 -5.60 -18.08 2.10
CA LYS A 76 -5.43 -19.53 1.94
C LYS A 76 -4.97 -20.24 3.23
N SER A 77 -4.68 -19.50 4.30
CA SER A 77 -4.26 -20.09 5.59
C SER A 77 -5.28 -21.11 6.12
N LYS A 78 -4.75 -22.25 6.58
CA LYS A 78 -5.54 -23.37 7.11
C LYS A 78 -5.55 -23.47 8.64
N SER A 79 -4.54 -22.91 9.32
CA SER A 79 -4.47 -22.81 10.78
C SER A 79 -4.54 -21.37 11.25
N ILE A 80 -4.88 -21.17 12.52
CA ILE A 80 -5.00 -19.84 13.09
C ILE A 80 -3.62 -19.24 13.34
N GLU A 81 -2.67 -20.05 13.78
CA GLU A 81 -1.28 -19.64 14.00
C GLU A 81 -0.67 -19.13 12.69
N ALA A 82 -0.87 -19.84 11.57
CA ALA A 82 -0.41 -19.40 10.27
C ALA A 82 -1.08 -18.08 9.87
N ALA A 83 -2.41 -17.96 10.05
CA ALA A 83 -3.13 -16.73 9.74
C ALA A 83 -2.66 -15.54 10.58
N ARG A 84 -2.40 -15.72 11.87
CA ARG A 84 -1.85 -14.68 12.76
C ARG A 84 -0.46 -14.24 12.34
N THR A 85 0.42 -15.19 12.02
CA THR A 85 1.77 -14.89 11.54
C THR A 85 1.72 -14.15 10.21
N THR A 86 0.90 -14.60 9.25
CA THR A 86 0.72 -13.89 7.98
C THR A 86 0.15 -12.49 8.18
N ALA A 87 -0.82 -12.31 9.10
CA ALA A 87 -1.36 -10.99 9.42
C ALA A 87 -0.30 -10.06 10.01
N LEU A 88 0.57 -10.57 10.89
CA LEU A 88 1.69 -9.80 11.45
C LEU A 88 2.72 -9.41 10.38
N VAL A 89 3.13 -10.35 9.53
CA VAL A 89 4.07 -10.08 8.43
C VAL A 89 3.49 -9.01 7.50
N LEU A 90 2.23 -9.18 7.10
CA LEU A 90 1.55 -8.23 6.23
C LEU A 90 1.39 -6.85 6.89
N LEU A 91 1.08 -6.80 8.19
CA LEU A 91 1.01 -5.56 8.95
C LEU A 91 2.34 -4.81 8.92
N VAL A 92 3.46 -5.50 9.19
CA VAL A 92 4.80 -4.88 9.17
C VAL A 92 5.15 -4.34 7.78
N LEU A 93 4.88 -5.11 6.73
CA LEU A 93 5.13 -4.66 5.35
C LEU A 93 4.29 -3.43 4.99
N LEU A 94 3.01 -3.42 5.36
CA LEU A 94 2.12 -2.30 5.09
C LEU A 94 2.45 -1.06 5.93
N ILE A 95 2.95 -1.21 7.16
CA ILE A 95 3.50 -0.09 7.94
C ILE A 95 4.69 0.53 7.20
N GLY A 96 5.63 -0.30 6.74
CA GLY A 96 6.80 0.17 5.98
C GLY A 96 6.42 0.91 4.69
N PHE A 97 5.32 0.50 4.05
CA PHE A 97 4.80 1.15 2.85
C PHE A 97 4.01 2.44 3.16
N THR A 98 3.21 2.45 4.23
CA THR A 98 2.25 3.54 4.51
C THR A 98 2.87 4.67 5.33
N LEU A 99 3.75 4.34 6.29
CA LEU A 99 4.28 5.32 7.25
C LEU A 99 5.11 6.46 6.61
N PRO A 100 5.94 6.23 5.57
CA PRO A 100 6.69 7.31 4.93
C PRO A 100 5.80 8.46 4.43
N ASP A 101 4.63 8.16 3.87
CA ASP A 101 3.70 9.18 3.36
C ASP A 101 3.19 10.09 4.49
N TRP A 102 2.89 9.52 5.66
CA TRP A 102 2.47 10.28 6.82
C TRP A 102 3.61 11.12 7.41
N ILE A 103 4.84 10.59 7.42
CA ILE A 103 6.02 11.36 7.82
C ILE A 103 6.19 12.57 6.90
N ASN A 104 6.11 12.38 5.58
CA ASN A 104 6.22 13.46 4.61
C ASN A 104 5.14 14.53 4.81
N LEU A 105 3.87 14.12 5.02
CA LEU A 105 2.78 15.04 5.33
C LEU A 105 3.11 15.93 6.55
N PHE A 106 3.56 15.34 7.66
CA PHE A 106 3.88 16.10 8.88
C PHE A 106 5.14 16.98 8.74
N GLN A 107 6.00 16.68 7.77
CA GLN A 107 7.17 17.49 7.43
C GLN A 107 6.86 18.59 6.41
N GLY A 108 5.63 18.66 5.87
CA GLY A 108 5.27 19.57 4.80
C GLY A 108 5.94 19.23 3.46
N ALA A 109 6.38 17.98 3.29
CA ALA A 109 6.96 17.46 2.06
C ALA A 109 5.87 16.85 1.14
N GLY A 110 6.24 16.58 -0.11
CA GLY A 110 5.33 15.95 -1.09
C GLY A 110 4.79 14.60 -0.60
N HIS A 111 3.48 14.41 -0.72
CA HIS A 111 2.79 13.21 -0.26
C HIS A 111 1.61 12.87 -1.19
N PRO A 112 1.12 11.61 -1.21
CA PRO A 112 -0.07 11.26 -1.98
C PRO A 112 -1.33 11.99 -1.45
N PRO A 113 -2.43 12.04 -2.21
CA PRO A 113 -3.70 12.58 -1.74
C PRO A 113 -4.14 11.96 -0.41
N LEU A 114 -4.62 12.81 0.50
CA LEU A 114 -5.00 12.41 1.86
C LEU A 114 -6.01 11.25 1.89
N LEU A 115 -6.92 11.20 0.91
CA LEU A 115 -7.91 10.12 0.81
C LEU A 115 -7.25 8.75 0.58
N ILE A 116 -6.20 8.69 -0.27
CA ILE A 116 -5.44 7.46 -0.52
C ILE A 116 -4.65 7.07 0.73
N MET A 117 -4.00 8.05 1.39
CA MET A 117 -3.27 7.82 2.62
C MET A 117 -4.17 7.27 3.74
N ALA A 118 -5.36 7.84 3.91
CA ALA A 118 -6.34 7.39 4.89
C ALA A 118 -6.86 5.97 4.58
N LEU A 119 -7.10 5.67 3.29
CA LEU A 119 -7.47 4.33 2.85
C LEU A 119 -6.42 3.28 3.24
N ASN A 120 -5.13 3.62 3.11
CA ASN A 120 -4.01 2.73 3.42
C ASN A 120 -3.85 2.43 4.93
N LEU A 121 -4.45 3.23 5.82
CA LEU A 121 -4.49 2.92 7.26
C LEU A 121 -5.50 1.83 7.62
N VAL A 122 -6.59 1.70 6.86
CA VAL A 122 -7.66 0.75 7.16
C VAL A 122 -7.16 -0.71 7.19
N PRO A 123 -6.35 -1.18 6.21
CA PRO A 123 -5.73 -2.50 6.28
C PRO A 123 -4.91 -2.73 7.55
N LEU A 124 -4.17 -1.74 8.05
CA LEU A 124 -3.36 -1.86 9.26
C LEU A 124 -4.23 -2.18 10.47
N VAL A 125 -5.30 -1.42 10.65
CA VAL A 125 -6.24 -1.59 11.75
C VAL A 125 -6.94 -2.94 11.67
N LEU A 126 -7.41 -3.34 10.47
CA LEU A 126 -8.09 -4.62 10.27
C LEU A 126 -7.18 -5.81 10.54
N LEU A 127 -5.91 -5.75 10.10
CA LEU A 127 -4.95 -6.83 10.32
C LEU A 127 -4.56 -6.96 11.79
N GLU A 128 -4.32 -5.84 12.48
CA GLU A 128 -4.01 -5.87 13.90
C GLU A 128 -5.21 -6.33 14.74
N TYR A 129 -6.41 -5.86 14.41
CA TYR A 129 -7.65 -6.35 15.00
C TYR A 129 -7.82 -7.85 14.78
N GLY A 130 -7.63 -8.32 13.54
CA GLY A 130 -7.73 -9.73 13.19
C GLY A 130 -6.74 -10.60 13.95
N ARG A 131 -5.47 -10.16 14.02
CA ARG A 131 -4.41 -10.86 14.73
C ARG A 131 -4.73 -11.05 16.21
N ARG A 132 -5.27 -10.03 16.89
CA ARG A 132 -5.62 -10.08 18.31
C ARG A 132 -6.93 -10.81 18.58
N ASN A 133 -7.97 -10.55 17.78
CA ASN A 133 -9.35 -10.82 18.18
C ASN A 133 -10.10 -11.82 17.29
N ALA A 134 -9.60 -12.22 16.11
CA ALA A 134 -10.39 -13.06 15.18
C ALA A 134 -10.61 -14.52 15.61
N GLU A 135 -10.20 -14.88 16.83
CA GLU A 135 -10.54 -16.13 17.53
C GLU A 135 -11.78 -16.00 18.43
N LEU A 136 -12.13 -14.79 18.89
CA LEU A 136 -13.45 -14.46 19.46
C LEU A 136 -14.44 -14.34 18.31
#